data_AF-A0A429BH14-F1
#
_entry.id   AF-A0A429BH14-F1
#
_cell.length_a   1.000
_cell.length_b   1.000
_cell.length_c   1.000
_cell.angle_alpha   90.00
_cell.angle_beta   90.00
_cell.angle_gamma   90.00
#
_symmetry.space_group_name_H-M   'P 1'
#
loop_
_entity.id
_entity.type
_entity.pdbx_description
1 polymer ?
#
loop_
_entity_poly.entity_id
_entity_poly.type
_entity_poly.pdbx_seq_one_letter_code
_entity_poly.pdbx_strand_id
1 'polypeptide(L)'
;MLSHVVFADPHYEDARLLEAAFLEQLGYQAESGPWRNYYLAAARELRVRPVPAPKGKKKEKEKVKAHSIISPDVIDAMPLDMVFDYMGIRLDGPAAAKVPQPPFIQIYVTDDPTVEGATMARRRSRGGENRLSGPFAFP
;
A
#
# COMPACT_ATOMS: atom_id res chain seq x y z
N MET A 1 -1.26 -3.99 29.98
CA MET A 1 -0.27 -4.91 30.60
C MET A 1 -0.19 -6.22 29.81
N LEU A 2 -1.31 -6.92 29.60
CA LEU A 2 -1.31 -8.20 28.87
C LEU A 2 -0.91 -8.07 27.40
N SER A 3 -1.36 -7.00 26.74
CA SER A 3 -0.91 -6.62 25.41
C SER A 3 0.62 -6.54 25.29
N HIS A 4 1.31 -5.95 26.27
CA HIS A 4 2.78 -5.89 26.27
C HIS A 4 3.42 -7.27 26.36
N VAL A 5 2.81 -8.20 27.09
CA VAL A 5 3.29 -9.59 27.18
C VAL A 5 3.09 -10.31 25.85
N VAL A 6 1.92 -10.15 25.21
CA VAL A 6 1.64 -10.76 23.90
C VAL A 6 2.51 -10.17 22.78
N PHE A 7 2.84 -8.89 22.84
CA PHE A 7 3.79 -8.28 21.91
C PHE A 7 5.24 -8.71 22.16
N ALA A 8 5.63 -8.93 23.42
CA ALA A 8 6.95 -9.43 23.79
C ALA A 8 7.15 -10.90 23.43
N ASP A 9 6.15 -11.75 23.72
CA ASP A 9 6.10 -13.16 23.35
C ASP A 9 4.73 -13.53 22.73
N PRO A 10 4.61 -13.50 21.39
CA PRO A 10 3.38 -13.88 20.69
C PRO A 10 3.03 -15.38 20.80
N HIS A 11 3.94 -16.21 21.30
CA HIS A 11 3.74 -17.64 21.47
C HIS A 11 3.26 -18.02 22.87
N TYR A 12 3.30 -17.08 23.82
CA TYR A 12 2.78 -17.31 25.17
C TYR A 12 1.26 -17.40 25.17
N GLU A 13 0.76 -18.63 25.24
CA GLU A 13 -0.65 -18.97 25.04
C GLU A 13 -1.55 -18.43 26.15
N ASP A 14 -1.13 -18.55 27.41
CA ASP A 14 -1.92 -18.12 28.56
C ASP A 14 -2.22 -16.62 28.51
N ALA A 15 -1.22 -15.78 28.20
CA ALA A 15 -1.43 -14.34 28.08
C ALA A 15 -2.39 -14.00 26.94
N ARG A 16 -2.29 -14.69 25.80
CA ARG A 16 -3.20 -14.47 24.67
C ARG A 16 -4.62 -14.88 24.99
N LEU A 17 -4.82 -16.03 25.63
CA LEU A 17 -6.15 -16.52 26.00
C LEU A 17 -6.79 -15.62 27.06
N LEU A 18 -6.00 -15.16 28.03
CA LEU A 18 -6.46 -14.23 29.04
C LEU A 18 -6.82 -12.86 28.43
N GLU A 19 -6.04 -12.37 27.45
CA GLU A 19 -6.33 -11.11 26.76
C GLU A 19 -7.59 -11.25 25.89
N ALA A 20 -7.74 -12.37 25.19
CA ALA A 20 -8.94 -12.67 24.43
C ALA A 20 -10.20 -12.70 25.30
N ALA A 21 -10.13 -13.32 26.48
CA ALA A 21 -11.26 -13.35 27.42
C ALA A 21 -11.64 -11.95 27.93
N PHE A 22 -10.64 -11.12 28.22
CA PHE A 22 -10.87 -9.74 28.65
C PHE A 22 -11.51 -8.89 27.54
N LEU A 23 -11.00 -8.98 26.31
CA LEU A 23 -11.56 -8.28 25.16
C LEU A 23 -13.00 -8.74 24.87
N GLU A 24 -13.28 -10.04 24.98
CA GLU A 24 -14.63 -10.55 24.81
C GLU A 24 -15.61 -9.93 25.83
N GLN A 25 -15.20 -9.80 27.09
CA GLN A 25 -16.02 -9.17 28.12
C GLN A 25 -16.27 -7.68 27.84
N LEU A 26 -15.26 -6.95 27.36
CA LEU A 26 -15.43 -5.57 26.90
C LEU A 26 -16.39 -5.49 25.70
N GLY A 27 -16.34 -6.47 24.80
CA GLY A 27 -17.28 -6.59 23.69
C GLY A 27 -18.72 -6.80 24.14
N TYR A 28 -18.95 -7.56 25.21
CA TYR A 28 -20.28 -7.75 25.79
C TYR A 28 -20.82 -6.51 26.50
N GLN A 29 -19.95 -5.70 27.09
CA GLN A 29 -20.34 -4.45 27.77
C GLN A 29 -20.37 -3.23 26.83
N ALA A 30 -19.86 -3.35 25.61
CA ALA A 30 -19.80 -2.25 24.67
C ALA A 30 -21.20 -1.85 24.18
N GLU A 31 -21.61 -0.63 24.49
CA GLU A 31 -22.85 -0.02 23.98
C GLU A 31 -22.76 0.31 22.48
N SER A 32 -21.53 0.50 21.98
CA SER A 32 -21.25 0.88 20.60
C SER A 32 -20.93 -0.34 19.74
N GLY A 33 -21.68 -0.50 18.65
CA GLY A 33 -21.48 -1.57 17.66
C GLY A 33 -20.05 -1.67 17.13
N PRO A 34 -19.42 -0.56 16.69
CA PRO A 34 -18.00 -0.58 16.29
C PRO A 34 -17.06 -1.12 17.37
N TRP A 35 -17.19 -0.66 18.62
CA TRP A 35 -16.34 -1.12 19.72
C TRP A 35 -16.53 -2.61 20.00
N ARG A 36 -17.77 -3.09 20.02
CA ARG A 36 -18.07 -4.53 20.11
C ARG A 36 -17.39 -5.32 19.00
N ASN A 37 -17.47 -4.84 17.76
CA ASN A 37 -16.86 -5.51 16.62
C ASN A 37 -15.34 -5.59 16.74
N TYR A 38 -14.67 -4.49 17.14
CA TYR A 38 -13.22 -4.49 17.35
C TYR A 38 -12.79 -5.47 18.43
N TYR A 39 -13.46 -5.44 19.59
CA TYR A 39 -13.12 -6.31 20.71
C TYR A 39 -13.31 -7.79 20.39
N LEU A 40 -14.43 -8.15 19.76
CA LEU A 40 -14.72 -9.54 19.41
C LEU A 40 -13.83 -10.05 18.26
N ALA A 41 -13.49 -9.19 17.29
CA ALA A 41 -12.52 -9.53 16.24
C ALA A 41 -11.13 -9.77 16.83
N ALA A 42 -10.65 -8.87 17.69
CA ALA A 42 -9.36 -9.03 18.36
C ALA A 42 -9.31 -10.28 19.25
N ALA A 43 -10.37 -10.54 20.04
CA ALA A 43 -10.47 -11.76 20.85
C ALA A 43 -10.42 -13.03 19.98
N ARG A 44 -11.09 -13.00 18.82
CA ARG A 44 -11.07 -14.12 17.87
C ARG A 44 -9.68 -14.33 17.28
N GLU A 45 -8.97 -13.29 16.87
CA GLU A 45 -7.61 -13.40 16.32
C GLU A 45 -6.58 -13.88 17.35
N LEU A 46 -6.75 -13.47 18.63
CA LEU A 46 -5.90 -13.97 19.70
C LEU A 46 -6.12 -15.46 20.01
N ARG A 47 -7.29 -16.03 19.71
CA ARG A 47 -7.60 -17.46 19.86
C ARG A 47 -7.25 -18.26 18.61
N VAL A 48 -7.81 -17.85 17.49
CA VAL A 48 -7.56 -18.43 16.17
C VAL A 48 -6.31 -17.76 15.65
N ARG A 49 -5.14 -18.38 15.86
CA ARG A 49 -3.88 -17.90 15.27
C ARG A 49 -4.14 -17.47 13.83
N PRO A 50 -3.84 -16.23 13.42
CA PRO A 50 -3.62 -15.96 12.02
C PRO A 50 -2.55 -16.95 11.58
N VAL A 51 -2.79 -17.63 10.46
CA VAL A 51 -1.78 -18.41 9.74
C VAL A 51 -0.47 -17.64 9.85
N PRO A 52 0.60 -18.21 10.41
CA PRO A 52 1.80 -17.45 10.71
C PRO A 52 2.23 -16.75 9.43
N ALA A 53 2.24 -15.41 9.42
CA ALA A 53 3.14 -14.69 8.54
C ALA A 53 4.52 -15.31 8.82
N PRO A 54 5.13 -16.01 7.85
CA PRO A 54 6.19 -16.94 8.13
C PRO A 54 7.43 -16.18 8.60
N LYS A 55 7.58 -16.01 9.91
CA LYS A 55 8.85 -15.67 10.52
C LYS A 55 9.73 -16.92 10.45
N GLY A 56 10.69 -16.91 9.54
CA GLY A 56 11.88 -17.76 9.65
C GLY A 56 11.95 -19.03 8.80
N LYS A 57 11.00 -19.31 7.90
CA LYS A 57 11.23 -20.33 6.86
C LYS A 57 10.85 -19.75 5.51
N LYS A 58 11.81 -19.79 4.58
CA LYS A 58 11.59 -19.73 3.13
C LYS A 58 10.63 -20.86 2.76
N LYS A 59 9.35 -20.71 3.04
CA LYS A 59 8.28 -21.47 2.42
C LYS A 59 7.63 -20.54 1.45
N GLU A 60 7.38 -21.09 0.28
CA GLU A 60 6.92 -20.46 -0.94
C GLU A 60 6.17 -19.16 -0.74
N LYS A 61 6.48 -18.25 -1.67
CA LYS A 61 5.70 -17.08 -2.04
C LYS A 61 4.25 -17.47 -2.33
N GLU A 62 3.49 -17.90 -1.34
CA GLU A 62 2.08 -17.59 -1.30
C GLU A 62 2.07 -16.08 -1.14
N LYS A 63 2.06 -15.41 -2.30
CA LYS A 63 1.78 -14.00 -2.39
C LYS A 63 0.46 -13.88 -1.64
N VAL A 64 0.52 -13.48 -0.38
CA VAL A 64 -0.59 -12.81 0.28
C VAL A 64 -0.84 -11.67 -0.68
N LYS A 65 -1.78 -11.87 -1.61
CA LYS A 65 -2.22 -10.81 -2.51
C LYS A 65 -2.68 -9.78 -1.51
N ALA A 66 -1.91 -8.71 -1.36
CA ALA A 66 -2.41 -7.49 -0.77
C ALA A 66 -3.68 -7.24 -1.57
N HIS A 67 -4.84 -7.56 -0.97
CA HIS A 67 -6.10 -7.36 -1.63
C HIS A 67 -6.12 -5.85 -1.84
N SER A 68 -6.01 -5.42 -3.10
CA SER A 68 -6.12 -4.00 -3.41
C SER A 68 -7.49 -3.60 -2.90
N ILE A 69 -7.51 -2.78 -1.85
CA ILE A 69 -8.75 -2.27 -1.26
C ILE A 69 -9.46 -1.36 -2.29
N ILE A 70 -8.68 -0.88 -3.27
CA ILE A 70 -9.13 -0.10 -4.41
C ILE A 70 -9.52 -1.06 -5.54
N SER A 71 -10.79 -0.99 -5.96
CA SER A 71 -11.29 -1.71 -7.14
C SER A 71 -10.76 -1.09 -8.44
N PRO A 72 -10.72 -1.84 -9.55
CA PRO A 72 -10.34 -1.31 -10.86
C PRO A 72 -11.15 -0.07 -11.25
N ASP A 73 -12.45 -0.08 -11.01
CA ASP A 73 -13.34 1.06 -11.33
C ASP A 73 -12.96 2.35 -10.59
N VAL A 74 -12.46 2.22 -9.35
CA VAL A 74 -11.97 3.39 -8.60
C VAL A 74 -10.67 3.90 -9.21
N ILE A 75 -9.79 3.01 -9.70
CA ILE A 75 -8.55 3.40 -10.39
C ILE A 75 -8.87 4.15 -11.68
N ASP A 76 -9.85 3.67 -12.45
CA ASP A 76 -10.26 4.29 -13.71
C ASP A 76 -10.88 5.69 -13.50
N ALA A 77 -11.48 5.94 -12.33
CA ALA A 77 -12.06 7.23 -11.98
C ALA A 77 -11.07 8.22 -11.34
N MET A 78 -9.84 7.80 -11.03
CA MET A 78 -8.84 8.69 -10.43
C MET A 78 -8.25 9.66 -11.47
N PRO A 79 -8.04 10.94 -11.13
CA PRO A 79 -7.20 11.80 -11.95
C PRO A 79 -5.77 11.25 -11.98
N LEU A 80 -5.06 11.52 -13.08
CA LEU A 80 -3.74 10.95 -13.34
C LEU A 80 -2.72 11.27 -12.23
N ASP A 81 -2.77 12.47 -11.66
CA ASP A 81 -1.90 12.87 -10.55
C ASP A 81 -2.07 11.96 -9.32
N MET A 82 -3.32 11.61 -8.97
CA MET A 82 -3.63 10.73 -7.85
C MET A 82 -3.14 9.30 -8.11
N VAL A 83 -3.15 8.85 -9.37
CA VAL A 83 -2.58 7.56 -9.75
C VAL A 83 -1.08 7.53 -9.45
N PHE A 84 -0.34 8.60 -9.79
CA PHE A 84 1.09 8.71 -9.50
C PHE A 84 1.38 8.83 -8.00
N ASP A 85 0.58 9.59 -7.25
CA ASP A 85 0.69 9.66 -5.79
C ASP A 85 0.47 8.27 -5.14
N TYR A 86 -0.54 7.53 -5.61
CA TYR A 86 -0.82 6.18 -5.14
C TYR A 86 0.33 5.21 -5.45
N MET A 87 0.96 5.33 -6.63
CA MET A 87 2.17 4.56 -6.95
C MET A 87 3.33 4.91 -6.01
N GLY A 88 3.47 6.18 -5.64
CA GLY A 88 4.48 6.65 -4.69
C GLY A 88 4.34 6.00 -3.30
N ILE A 89 3.12 5.88 -2.77
CA ILE A 89 2.84 5.23 -1.47
C ILE A 89 3.28 3.75 -1.49
N ARG A 90 3.17 3.08 -2.64
CA ARG A 90 3.50 1.66 -2.79
C ARG A 90 4.96 1.41 -3.16
N LEU A 91 5.75 2.44 -3.42
CA LEU A 91 7.16 2.33 -3.75
C LEU A 91 7.95 1.77 -2.57
N ASP A 92 8.76 0.74 -2.81
CA ASP A 92 9.73 0.24 -1.82
C ASP A 92 10.88 1.25 -1.69
N GLY A 93 10.78 2.13 -0.68
CA GLY A 93 11.77 3.16 -0.40
C GLY A 93 13.19 2.62 -0.18
N PRO A 94 13.41 1.63 0.70
CA PRO A 94 14.74 1.02 0.88
C PRO A 94 15.35 0.42 -0.39
N ALA A 95 14.54 -0.15 -1.29
CA ALA A 95 15.03 -0.63 -2.58
C ALA A 95 15.34 0.54 -3.54
N ALA A 96 14.47 1.55 -3.60
CA ALA A 96 14.64 2.72 -4.45
C ALA A 96 15.89 3.54 -4.08
N ALA A 97 16.19 3.68 -2.80
CA ALA A 97 17.36 4.42 -2.30
C ALA A 97 18.71 3.80 -2.72
N LYS A 98 18.74 2.52 -3.09
CA LYS A 98 19.95 1.82 -3.57
C LYS A 98 20.23 2.08 -5.04
N VAL A 99 19.28 2.66 -5.77
CA VAL A 99 19.46 2.99 -7.18
C VAL A 99 20.30 4.26 -7.27
N PRO A 100 21.51 4.23 -7.87
CA PRO A 100 22.45 5.36 -7.85
C PRO A 100 21.92 6.64 -8.50
N GLN A 101 21.02 6.49 -9.46
CA GLN A 101 20.35 7.58 -10.17
C GLN A 101 18.87 7.20 -10.32
N PRO A 102 17.93 7.98 -9.76
CA PRO A 102 16.51 7.69 -9.94
C PRO A 102 16.18 7.77 -11.44
N PRO A 103 15.39 6.83 -11.99
CA PRO A 103 15.00 6.88 -13.39
C PRO A 103 14.09 8.08 -13.62
N PHE A 104 14.42 8.88 -14.62
CA PHE A 104 13.51 9.89 -15.15
C PHE A 104 12.67 9.27 -16.26
N ILE A 105 11.35 9.22 -16.05
CA ILE A 105 10.41 8.60 -16.99
C ILE A 105 9.51 9.71 -17.54
N GLN A 106 9.58 9.94 -18.86
CA GLN A 106 8.62 10.79 -19.56
C GLN A 106 7.46 9.93 -20.04
N ILE A 107 6.26 10.22 -19.55
CA ILE A 107 5.03 9.54 -19.95
C ILE A 107 4.20 10.52 -20.77
N TYR A 108 3.74 10.08 -21.94
CA TYR A 108 2.83 10.83 -22.79
C TYR A 108 1.50 10.09 -22.83
N VAL A 109 0.45 10.69 -22.29
CA VAL A 109 -0.91 10.13 -22.32
C VAL A 109 -1.63 10.72 -23.52
N THR A 110 -2.00 9.87 -24.49
CA THR A 110 -2.59 10.30 -25.76
C THR A 110 -4.09 10.51 -25.71
N ASP A 111 -4.77 9.85 -24.76
CA ASP A 111 -6.23 9.77 -24.69
C ASP A 111 -6.79 10.52 -23.47
N ASP A 112 -5.99 11.40 -22.86
CA ASP A 112 -6.42 12.21 -21.72
C ASP A 112 -7.25 13.41 -22.22
N PRO A 113 -8.55 13.50 -21.88
CA PRO A 113 -9.40 14.59 -22.33
C PRO A 113 -9.09 15.93 -21.65
N THR A 114 -8.26 15.95 -20.59
CA THR A 114 -7.83 17.20 -19.93
C THR A 114 -6.63 17.87 -20.60
N VAL A 115 -5.89 17.15 -21.46
CA VAL A 115 -4.89 17.75 -22.34
C VAL A 115 -5.55 18.10 -23.68
N GLU A 116 -6.20 19.27 -23.73
CA GLU A 116 -6.61 19.88 -24.98
C GLU A 116 -5.34 20.14 -25.84
N GLY A 117 -5.12 19.30 -26.86
CA GLY A 117 -4.43 19.74 -28.08
C GLY A 117 -2.98 19.31 -28.34
N ALA A 118 -2.48 18.19 -27.80
CA ALA A 118 -1.16 17.66 -28.20
C ALA A 118 -1.25 16.39 -29.06
N THR A 119 -1.85 16.51 -30.25
CA THR A 119 -1.72 15.48 -31.30
C THR A 119 -0.48 15.76 -32.17
N MET A 120 0.28 14.68 -32.46
CA MET A 120 1.35 14.51 -33.46
C MET A 120 2.76 15.10 -33.20
N ALA A 121 3.79 14.24 -33.21
CA ALA A 121 4.47 13.85 -34.46
C ALA A 121 5.53 12.75 -34.21
N ARG A 122 5.44 11.66 -34.98
CA ARG A 122 6.42 10.56 -34.98
C ARG A 122 7.76 11.05 -35.54
N ARG A 123 8.75 11.32 -34.69
CA ARG A 123 10.13 11.56 -35.15
C ARG A 123 11.03 10.38 -34.79
N ARG A 124 11.36 9.56 -35.80
CA ARG A 124 12.46 8.60 -35.71
C ARG A 124 13.75 9.37 -35.42
N SER A 125 14.29 9.22 -34.22
CA SER A 125 15.66 9.67 -33.93
C SER A 125 16.63 8.54 -34.26
N ARG A 126 17.27 8.63 -35.43
CA ARG A 126 18.59 8.07 -35.65
C ARG A 126 19.56 9.22 -35.35
N GLY A 127 20.58 8.91 -34.55
CA GLY A 127 21.44 9.88 -33.88
C GLY A 127 21.90 11.09 -34.69
N GLY A 128 22.06 12.19 -33.97
CA GLY A 128 22.57 13.45 -34.47
C GLY A 128 22.01 14.58 -33.62
N GLU A 129 22.87 15.20 -32.82
CA GLU A 129 22.57 16.39 -32.02
C GLU A 129 21.76 17.41 -32.83
N ASN A 130 20.77 18.02 -32.20
CA ASN A 130 20.32 19.36 -32.57
C ASN A 130 19.68 20.01 -31.35
N ARG A 131 20.51 20.78 -30.64
CA ARG A 131 20.05 21.85 -29.75
C ARG A 131 19.28 22.85 -30.61
N LEU A 132 18.12 23.30 -30.15
CA LEU A 132 17.70 24.68 -30.40
C LEU A 132 17.10 25.27 -29.13
N SER A 133 17.63 26.45 -28.85
CA SER A 133 17.38 27.40 -27.78
C SER A 133 16.04 28.12 -27.89
N GLY A 134 15.42 28.41 -26.74
CA GLY A 134 14.36 29.42 -26.57
C GLY A 134 13.93 29.47 -25.08
N PRO A 135 13.69 30.65 -24.49
CA PRO A 135 13.62 30.80 -23.04
C PRO A 135 12.23 30.38 -22.53
N PHE A 136 12.18 29.47 -21.56
CA PHE A 136 10.95 29.22 -20.82
C PHE A 136 11.07 29.91 -19.46
N ALA A 137 10.42 31.06 -19.36
CA ALA A 137 10.11 31.70 -18.10
C ALA A 137 8.92 30.96 -17.46
N PHE A 138 9.04 30.64 -16.17
CA PHE A 138 7.94 30.14 -15.36
C PHE A 138 7.12 31.32 -14.82
N PRO A 139 5.78 31.23 -14.74
CA PRO A 139 5.04 31.90 -13.68
C PRO A 139 5.29 31.22 -12.33
#